data_AF-A0A382S4T7-F1
#
_entry.id   AF-A0A382S4T7-F1
#
_cell.length_a   1.000
_cell.length_b   1.000
_cell.length_c   1.000
_cell.angle_alpha   90.00
_cell.angle_beta   90.00
_cell.angle_gamma   90.00
#
_symmetry.space_group_name_H-M   'P 1'
#
loop_
_entity.id
_entity.type
_entity.pdbx_description
1 polymer ?
#
loop_
_entity_poly.entity_id
_entity_poly.type
_entity_poly.pdbx_seq_one_letter_code
_entity_poly.pdbx_strand_id
1 'polypeptide(L)'
;MPQPIYNCNSFRDDRVGSVLGDCCRYLHIFIGALALLFVATVSIPTTVADDELLADDELLADDELLADDELLEDTEVLSTEDGEAGVAEGAAEEHESLFAETRFPSAGTCGTCHPKHYEEWAMSQHSYAQLSPVYLSLSNKINQLANGSNGDFCLRCHNPVGANLGENPFASNLERHPTSREGITCVV
;
A
#
# COMPACT_ATOMS: atom_id res chain seq x y z
N MET A 1 -47.15 -45.88 -29.50
CA MET A 1 -48.38 -45.15 -29.13
C MET A 1 -48.13 -43.67 -29.34
N PRO A 2 -48.90 -42.97 -30.19
CA PRO A 2 -48.81 -41.53 -30.35
C PRO A 2 -49.69 -40.83 -29.29
N GLN A 3 -49.27 -39.67 -28.79
CA GLN A 3 -50.09 -38.81 -27.92
C GLN A 3 -50.60 -37.60 -28.72
N PRO A 4 -51.86 -37.18 -28.53
CA PRO A 4 -52.45 -36.06 -29.25
C PRO A 4 -52.26 -34.71 -28.53
N ILE A 5 -52.24 -33.70 -29.38
CA ILE A 5 -52.31 -32.25 -29.21
C ILE A 5 -53.44 -31.74 -28.30
N TYR A 6 -53.13 -30.77 -27.43
CA TYR A 6 -54.10 -29.79 -26.92
C TYR A 6 -53.53 -28.36 -27.00
N ASN A 7 -54.41 -27.49 -27.51
CA ASN A 7 -54.22 -26.13 -27.99
C ASN A 7 -54.12 -25.12 -26.83
N CYS A 8 -53.04 -24.33 -26.80
CA CYS A 8 -52.77 -23.32 -25.78
C CYS A 8 -53.05 -21.92 -26.35
N ASN A 9 -54.33 -21.55 -26.50
CA ASN A 9 -54.70 -20.24 -27.05
C ASN A 9 -55.85 -19.59 -26.28
N SER A 10 -55.68 -19.39 -24.97
CA SER A 10 -56.69 -18.70 -24.16
C SER A 10 -56.15 -17.77 -23.08
N PHE A 11 -54.95 -17.18 -23.23
CA PHE A 11 -54.49 -16.19 -22.27
C PHE A 11 -53.66 -15.08 -22.94
N ARG A 12 -54.32 -14.28 -23.77
CA ARG A 12 -53.85 -12.92 -24.12
C ARG A 12 -54.65 -11.96 -23.25
N ASP A 13 -53.99 -11.28 -22.31
CA ASP A 13 -54.57 -10.15 -21.57
C ASP A 13 -53.45 -9.16 -21.13
N ASP A 14 -53.35 -8.09 -21.93
CA ASP A 14 -53.16 -6.66 -21.61
C ASP A 14 -51.99 -6.12 -20.77
N ARG A 15 -51.06 -6.95 -20.30
CA ARG A 15 -49.97 -6.45 -19.41
C ARG A 15 -48.68 -5.96 -20.08
N VAL A 16 -48.54 -6.08 -21.41
CA VAL A 16 -47.26 -5.82 -22.12
C VAL A 16 -47.14 -4.37 -22.62
N GLY A 17 -48.25 -3.61 -22.69
CA GLY A 17 -48.25 -2.25 -23.26
C GLY A 17 -47.69 -1.14 -22.35
N SER A 18 -47.81 -1.24 -21.03
CA SER A 18 -47.42 -0.14 -20.12
C SER A 18 -45.93 -0.07 -19.85
N VAL A 19 -45.23 -1.20 -19.85
CA VAL A 19 -43.80 -1.28 -19.48
C VAL A 19 -42.90 -0.65 -20.56
N LEU A 20 -43.32 -0.71 -21.84
CA LEU A 20 -42.55 -0.14 -22.95
C LEU A 20 -42.61 1.41 -22.99
N GLY A 21 -43.68 2.02 -22.48
CA GLY A 21 -43.85 3.47 -22.47
C GLY A 21 -42.98 4.19 -21.44
N ASP A 22 -42.77 3.55 -20.28
CA ASP A 22 -42.01 4.13 -19.18
C ASP A 22 -40.48 4.10 -19.44
N CYS A 23 -39.96 3.10 -20.16
CA CYS A 23 -38.54 3.03 -20.51
C CYS A 23 -38.07 4.19 -21.40
N CYS A 24 -38.88 4.62 -22.38
CA CYS A 24 -38.54 5.78 -23.22
C CYS A 24 -38.53 7.08 -22.41
N ARG A 25 -39.44 7.23 -21.45
CA ARG A 25 -39.52 8.44 -20.61
C ARG A 25 -38.33 8.56 -19.68
N TYR A 26 -37.88 7.45 -19.08
CA TYR A 26 -36.66 7.43 -18.28
C TYR A 26 -35.40 7.67 -19.11
N LEU A 27 -35.30 7.11 -20.32
CA LEU A 27 -34.15 7.33 -21.21
C LEU A 27 -34.00 8.81 -21.63
N HIS A 28 -35.11 9.49 -21.95
CA HIS A 28 -35.08 10.92 -22.28
C HIS A 28 -34.72 11.81 -21.07
N ILE A 29 -35.19 11.47 -19.87
CA ILE A 29 -34.84 12.19 -18.64
C ILE A 29 -33.35 12.03 -18.32
N PHE A 30 -32.80 10.81 -18.44
CA PHE A 30 -31.39 10.55 -18.19
C PHE A 30 -30.47 11.26 -19.19
N ILE A 31 -30.79 11.22 -20.49
CA ILE A 31 -30.01 11.92 -21.52
C ILE A 31 -30.09 13.44 -21.33
N GLY A 32 -31.26 13.98 -20.97
CA GLY A 32 -31.44 15.41 -20.68
C GLY A 32 -30.66 15.87 -19.45
N ALA A 33 -30.65 15.07 -18.38
CA ALA A 33 -29.88 15.37 -17.17
C ALA A 33 -28.37 15.32 -17.42
N LEU A 34 -27.89 14.37 -18.22
CA LEU A 34 -26.48 14.27 -18.59
C LEU A 34 -26.02 15.45 -19.46
N ALA A 35 -26.87 15.89 -20.40
CA ALA A 35 -26.60 17.05 -21.25
C ALA A 35 -26.54 18.36 -20.45
N LEU A 36 -27.42 18.53 -19.45
CA LEU A 36 -27.40 19.70 -18.56
C LEU A 36 -26.13 19.74 -17.68
N LEU A 37 -25.68 18.59 -17.18
CA LEU A 37 -24.42 18.49 -16.41
C LEU A 37 -23.18 18.78 -17.28
N PHE A 38 -23.19 18.37 -18.55
CA PHE A 38 -22.09 18.64 -19.47
C PHE A 38 -22.01 20.12 -19.85
N VAL A 39 -23.15 20.79 -20.04
CA VAL A 39 -23.18 22.24 -20.31
C VAL A 39 -22.75 23.05 -19.07
N ALA A 40 -23.10 22.61 -17.86
CA ALA A 40 -22.71 23.28 -16.62
C ALA A 40 -21.20 23.22 -16.32
N THR A 41 -20.47 22.22 -16.85
CA THR A 41 -19.02 22.06 -16.63
C THR A 41 -18.18 22.75 -17.72
N VAL A 42 -18.71 22.95 -18.92
CA VAL A 42 -18.01 23.65 -20.02
C VAL A 42 -18.01 25.18 -19.84
N SER A 43 -18.92 25.75 -19.05
CA SER A 43 -19.05 27.21 -18.86
C SER A 43 -18.39 27.77 -17.60
N ILE A 44 -17.52 27.02 -16.91
CA ILE A 44 -16.70 27.59 -15.84
C ILE A 44 -15.54 28.36 -16.51
N PRO A 45 -15.48 29.70 -16.43
CA PRO A 45 -14.30 30.43 -16.89
C PRO A 45 -13.13 30.06 -15.97
N THR A 46 -12.08 29.46 -16.55
CA THR A 46 -10.78 29.33 -15.90
C THR A 46 -10.16 30.73 -15.83
N THR A 47 -10.54 31.53 -14.84
CA THR A 47 -9.71 32.66 -14.43
C THR A 47 -8.50 32.05 -13.74
N VAL A 48 -7.45 31.83 -14.54
CA VAL A 48 -6.07 31.78 -14.09
C VAL A 48 -5.86 33.07 -13.28
N ALA A 49 -5.95 32.95 -11.95
CA ALA A 49 -5.41 33.97 -11.07
C ALA A 49 -3.91 33.84 -11.18
N ASP A 50 -3.31 34.94 -11.60
CA ASP A 50 -1.91 35.06 -11.91
C ASP A 50 -1.02 34.63 -10.73
N ASP A 51 0.02 33.93 -11.15
CA ASP A 51 1.32 33.68 -10.55
C ASP A 51 1.88 34.91 -9.82
N GLU A 52 1.61 35.03 -8.51
CA GLU A 52 2.47 35.74 -7.55
C GLU A 52 2.36 35.07 -6.17
N LEU A 53 3.12 33.99 -5.97
CA LEU A 53 3.42 33.52 -4.62
C LEU A 53 4.78 32.82 -4.55
N LEU A 54 5.84 33.48 -5.03
CA LEU A 54 7.22 33.07 -4.78
C LEU A 54 8.12 34.29 -4.61
N ALA A 55 8.05 34.91 -3.44
CA ALA A 55 9.13 35.71 -2.89
C ALA A 55 8.92 35.86 -1.38
N ASP A 56 9.27 34.80 -0.64
CA ASP A 56 9.63 34.86 0.78
C ASP A 56 10.73 33.80 0.99
N ASP A 57 11.90 34.09 0.41
CA ASP A 57 13.17 33.42 0.70
C ASP A 57 13.95 34.32 1.66
N GLU A 58 13.49 34.42 2.91
CA GLU A 58 14.27 34.93 4.04
C GLU A 58 13.77 34.27 5.33
N LEU A 59 14.25 33.06 5.62
CA LEU A 59 14.30 32.58 7.01
C LEU A 59 15.43 31.55 7.23
N LEU A 60 16.66 31.97 6.99
CA LEU A 60 17.86 31.30 7.51
C LEU A 60 18.70 32.28 8.33
N ALA A 61 18.14 32.70 9.47
CA ALA A 61 18.88 33.41 10.50
C ALA A 61 18.37 32.99 11.87
N ASP A 62 18.66 31.74 12.25
CA ASP A 62 18.63 31.27 13.64
C ASP A 62 19.85 30.35 13.86
N ASP A 63 21.04 30.91 13.65
CA ASP A 63 22.31 30.38 14.14
C ASP A 63 22.65 31.16 15.41
N GLU A 64 21.97 30.86 16.52
CA GLU A 64 22.38 31.16 17.91
C GLU A 64 21.24 30.78 18.89
N LEU A 65 21.14 29.51 19.31
CA LEU A 65 20.74 29.18 20.70
C LEU A 65 20.97 27.70 21.08
N LEU A 66 22.21 27.23 21.05
CA LEU A 66 22.61 26.05 21.83
C LEU A 66 23.69 26.44 22.86
N ALA A 67 23.36 27.44 23.68
CA ALA A 67 23.97 27.60 24.98
C ALA A 67 22.91 27.18 26.00
N ASP A 68 22.97 25.92 26.40
CA ASP A 68 22.46 25.35 27.66
C ASP A 68 22.96 23.88 27.73
N ASP A 69 24.28 23.72 27.68
CA ASP A 69 24.97 22.50 28.14
C ASP A 69 25.48 22.79 29.55
N GLU A 70 24.56 22.86 30.50
CA GLU A 70 24.88 22.76 31.92
C GLU A 70 24.18 21.51 32.48
N LEU A 71 25.04 20.52 32.79
CA LEU A 71 24.91 19.61 33.93
C LEU A 71 23.77 18.60 33.89
N LEU A 72 24.07 17.43 33.31
CA LEU A 72 23.74 16.18 33.99
C LEU A 72 25.04 15.41 34.28
N GLU A 73 25.58 15.71 35.47
CA GLU A 73 26.48 14.83 36.20
C GLU A 73 25.86 13.43 36.35
N ASP A 74 26.75 12.45 36.30
CA ASP A 74 26.61 11.08 36.82
C ASP A 74 25.91 10.05 35.94
N THR A 75 26.61 9.62 34.88
CA THR A 75 26.81 8.17 34.73
C THR A 75 28.19 7.91 34.13
N GLU A 76 29.19 7.80 34.99
CA GLU A 76 30.45 7.09 34.70
C GLU A 76 30.10 5.62 34.39
N VAL A 77 29.66 5.34 33.16
CA VAL A 77 29.74 3.99 32.62
C VAL A 77 31.20 3.80 32.25
N LEU A 78 31.93 3.23 33.19
CA LEU A 78 33.27 2.69 32.97
C LEU A 78 33.15 1.61 31.89
N SER A 79 33.24 2.01 30.62
CA SER A 79 33.32 1.12 29.48
C SER A 79 34.67 0.42 29.51
N THR A 80 34.72 -0.71 30.21
CA THR A 80 35.77 -1.70 29.97
C THR A 80 35.62 -2.15 28.53
N GLU A 81 36.66 -1.92 27.73
CA GLU A 81 36.74 -2.25 26.31
C GLU A 81 36.46 -3.76 26.06
N ASP A 82 36.69 -4.58 27.08
CA ASP A 82 36.41 -6.03 27.10
C ASP A 82 34.91 -6.38 27.18
N GLY A 83 34.07 -5.50 27.74
CA GLY A 83 32.64 -5.74 27.93
C GLY A 83 31.83 -5.57 26.63
N GLU A 84 32.22 -4.62 25.79
CA GLU A 84 31.52 -4.34 24.53
C GLU A 84 31.81 -5.41 23.47
N ALA A 85 33.05 -5.91 23.43
CA ALA A 85 33.44 -7.02 22.56
C ALA A 85 32.69 -8.32 22.89
N GLY A 86 32.54 -8.65 24.18
CA GLY A 86 31.82 -9.85 24.62
C GLY A 86 30.31 -9.82 24.30
N VAL A 87 29.68 -8.64 24.38
CA VAL A 87 28.26 -8.47 24.00
C VAL A 87 28.08 -8.62 22.49
N ALA A 88 29.00 -8.06 21.69
CA ALA A 88 28.95 -8.19 20.23
C ALA A 88 29.12 -9.65 19.77
N GLU A 89 30.03 -10.40 20.39
CA GLU A 89 30.25 -11.82 20.08
C GLU A 89 29.03 -12.67 20.43
N GLY A 90 28.44 -12.49 21.62
CA GLY A 90 27.22 -13.19 22.01
C GLY A 90 26.02 -12.84 21.12
N ALA A 91 25.87 -11.57 20.72
CA ALA A 91 24.83 -11.17 19.78
C ALA A 91 25.03 -11.81 18.40
N ALA A 92 26.26 -11.95 17.91
CA ALA A 92 26.53 -12.59 16.63
C ALA A 92 26.14 -14.07 16.64
N GLU A 93 26.44 -14.79 17.73
CA GLU A 93 26.07 -16.20 17.91
C GLU A 93 24.55 -16.40 17.91
N GLU A 94 23.80 -15.57 18.64
CA GLU A 94 22.34 -15.63 18.67
C GLU A 94 21.70 -15.32 17.31
N HIS A 95 22.20 -14.31 16.58
CA HIS A 95 21.74 -14.05 15.22
C HIS A 95 22.03 -15.22 14.29
N GLU A 96 23.23 -15.82 14.36
CA GLU A 96 23.59 -16.99 13.55
C GLU A 96 22.66 -18.18 13.84
N SER A 97 22.34 -18.44 15.10
CA SER A 97 21.38 -19.47 15.51
C SER A 97 20.00 -19.25 14.89
N LEU A 98 19.47 -18.02 14.95
CA LEU A 98 18.17 -17.68 14.35
C LEU A 98 18.15 -17.90 12.83
N PHE A 99 19.22 -17.53 12.14
CA PHE A 99 19.33 -17.74 10.68
C PHE A 99 19.55 -19.22 10.31
N ALA A 100 20.09 -20.03 11.22
CA ALA A 100 20.26 -21.47 11.02
C ALA A 100 18.91 -22.23 11.11
N GLU A 101 17.96 -21.77 11.93
CA GLU A 101 16.63 -22.37 12.04
C GLU A 101 15.75 -22.07 10.82
N THR A 102 15.74 -20.81 10.38
CA THR A 102 14.96 -20.36 9.22
C THR A 102 15.73 -19.29 8.47
N ARG A 103 15.75 -19.41 7.14
CA ARG A 103 16.42 -18.43 6.27
C ARG A 103 15.84 -17.01 6.41
N PHE A 104 14.55 -16.90 6.75
CA PHE A 104 13.84 -15.63 6.88
C PHE A 104 12.99 -15.66 8.17
N PRO A 105 13.60 -15.43 9.35
CA PRO A 105 12.85 -15.33 10.59
C PRO A 105 11.89 -14.14 10.54
N SER A 106 10.79 -14.23 11.28
CA SER A 106 9.82 -13.13 11.37
C SER A 106 10.42 -11.96 12.16
N ALA A 107 10.08 -10.73 11.79
CA ALA A 107 10.41 -9.54 12.57
C ALA A 107 9.94 -9.66 14.03
N GLY A 108 8.84 -10.38 14.29
CA GLY A 108 8.33 -10.62 15.63
C GLY A 108 9.33 -11.37 16.53
N THR A 109 10.17 -12.23 15.94
CA THR A 109 11.28 -12.86 16.67
C THR A 109 12.33 -11.84 17.06
N CYS A 110 12.66 -10.89 16.19
CA CYS A 110 13.61 -9.81 16.51
C CYS A 110 13.09 -8.91 17.64
N GLY A 111 11.78 -8.70 17.72
CA GLY A 111 11.13 -7.90 18.77
C GLY A 111 11.28 -8.44 20.19
N THR A 112 11.69 -9.71 20.38
CA THR A 112 11.94 -10.24 21.73
C THR A 112 13.19 -9.62 22.37
N CYS A 113 14.21 -9.31 21.56
CA CYS A 113 15.49 -8.74 22.00
C CYS A 113 15.62 -7.26 21.63
N HIS A 114 14.96 -6.83 20.53
CA HIS A 114 14.98 -5.45 20.02
C HIS A 114 13.58 -4.82 20.00
N PRO A 115 12.90 -4.67 21.16
CA PRO A 115 11.52 -4.22 21.21
C PRO A 115 11.33 -2.81 20.65
N LYS A 116 12.26 -1.88 20.95
CA LYS A 116 12.20 -0.50 20.46
C LYS A 116 12.26 -0.43 18.92
N HIS A 117 13.25 -1.10 18.33
CA HIS A 117 13.41 -1.12 16.87
C HIS A 117 12.24 -1.82 16.18
N TYR A 118 11.73 -2.89 16.78
CA TYR A 118 10.55 -3.59 16.26
C TYR A 118 9.31 -2.69 16.28
N GLU A 119 9.06 -1.94 17.37
CA GLU A 119 7.93 -1.02 17.47
C GLU A 119 8.02 0.13 16.45
N GLU A 120 9.22 0.71 16.28
CA GLU A 120 9.49 1.74 15.28
C GLU A 120 9.28 1.21 13.86
N TRP A 121 9.83 0.03 13.57
CA TRP A 121 9.67 -0.65 12.29
C TRP A 121 8.20 -0.98 12.00
N ALA A 122 7.47 -1.54 12.97
CA ALA A 122 6.09 -1.99 12.80
C ALA A 122 5.15 -0.86 12.36
N MET A 123 5.44 0.38 12.73
CA MET A 123 4.68 1.57 12.33
C MET A 123 5.24 2.30 11.09
N SER A 124 6.40 1.87 10.57
CA SER A 124 7.08 2.53 9.45
C SER A 124 6.47 2.17 8.09
N GLN A 125 6.77 2.96 7.04
CA GLN A 125 6.36 2.60 5.68
C GLN A 125 7.04 1.32 5.16
N HIS A 126 8.17 0.92 5.77
CA HIS A 126 8.90 -0.30 5.43
C HIS A 126 8.08 -1.56 5.78
N SER A 127 7.41 -1.60 6.94
CA SER A 127 6.54 -2.74 7.29
C SER A 127 5.29 -2.84 6.40
N TYR A 128 4.81 -1.71 5.87
CA TYR A 128 3.65 -1.65 4.97
C TYR A 128 4.01 -1.72 3.48
N ALA A 129 5.29 -1.87 3.11
CA ALA A 129 5.76 -1.71 1.73
C ALA A 129 5.03 -2.63 0.73
N GLN A 130 4.66 -3.85 1.14
CA GLN A 130 3.92 -4.83 0.33
C GLN A 130 2.39 -4.80 0.54
N LEU A 131 1.91 -4.18 1.61
CA LEU A 131 0.49 -4.18 2.01
C LEU A 131 -0.23 -2.86 1.70
N SER A 132 0.51 -1.80 1.39
CA SER A 132 -0.04 -0.48 1.09
C SER A 132 -1.00 -0.50 -0.12
N PRO A 133 -2.25 -0.03 0.03
CA PRO A 133 -3.19 0.08 -1.10
C PRO A 133 -2.69 0.96 -2.24
N VAL A 134 -1.89 1.98 -1.91
CA VAL A 134 -1.28 2.88 -2.90
C VAL A 134 -0.25 2.13 -3.74
N TYR A 135 0.65 1.39 -3.09
CA TYR A 135 1.63 0.55 -3.79
C TYR A 135 0.94 -0.50 -4.66
N LEU A 136 -0.03 -1.24 -4.10
CA LEU A 136 -0.72 -2.31 -4.82
C LEU A 136 -1.45 -1.79 -6.05
N SER A 137 -2.17 -0.67 -5.94
CA SER A 137 -2.86 -0.07 -7.10
C SER A 137 -1.88 0.46 -8.15
N LEU A 138 -0.80 1.12 -7.73
CA LEU A 138 0.24 1.65 -8.63
C LEU A 138 0.98 0.53 -9.36
N SER A 139 1.48 -0.48 -8.63
CA SER A 139 2.19 -1.63 -9.19
C SER A 139 1.32 -2.38 -10.19
N ASN A 140 0.05 -2.63 -9.86
CA ASN A 140 -0.90 -3.25 -10.78
C ASN A 140 -1.13 -2.41 -12.02
N LYS A 141 -1.30 -1.09 -11.88
CA LYS A 141 -1.54 -0.20 -13.02
C LYS A 141 -0.33 -0.13 -13.94
N ILE A 142 0.86 0.03 -13.38
CA ILE A 142 2.12 0.07 -14.14
C ILE A 142 2.34 -1.26 -14.87
N ASN A 143 2.12 -2.40 -14.20
CA ASN A 143 2.22 -3.71 -14.85
C ASN A 143 1.19 -3.90 -15.96
N GLN A 144 -0.04 -3.40 -15.80
CA GLN A 144 -1.04 -3.41 -16.86
C GLN A 144 -0.57 -2.59 -18.08
N LEU A 145 -0.05 -1.38 -17.87
CA LEU A 145 0.44 -0.52 -18.95
C LEU A 145 1.68 -1.09 -19.65
N ALA A 146 2.57 -1.72 -18.88
CA ALA A 146 3.79 -2.34 -19.38
C ALA A 146 3.55 -3.76 -19.94
N ASN A 147 2.31 -4.25 -19.95
CA ASN A 147 1.96 -5.61 -20.38
C ASN A 147 2.79 -6.68 -19.65
N GLY A 148 3.05 -6.46 -18.35
CA GLY A 148 3.82 -7.35 -17.48
C GLY A 148 5.34 -7.34 -17.69
N SER A 149 5.89 -6.50 -18.58
CA SER A 149 7.33 -6.49 -18.89
C SER A 149 8.22 -6.05 -17.72
N ASN A 150 7.65 -5.42 -16.69
CA ASN A 150 8.38 -5.05 -15.47
C ASN A 150 8.68 -6.25 -14.55
N GLY A 151 8.00 -7.40 -14.73
CA GLY A 151 8.27 -8.61 -13.96
C GLY A 151 8.20 -8.39 -12.45
N ASP A 152 9.31 -8.70 -11.76
CA ASP A 152 9.46 -8.59 -10.30
C ASP A 152 10.11 -7.27 -9.85
N PHE A 153 10.34 -6.30 -10.74
CA PHE A 153 11.07 -5.07 -10.45
C PHE A 153 10.56 -4.36 -9.19
N CYS A 154 9.24 -4.16 -9.09
CA CYS A 154 8.61 -3.52 -7.94
C CYS A 154 8.70 -4.38 -6.68
N LEU A 155 8.70 -5.70 -6.81
CA LEU A 155 8.72 -6.66 -5.70
C LEU A 155 10.08 -6.64 -4.99
N ARG A 156 11.18 -6.50 -5.75
CA ARG A 156 12.56 -6.52 -5.22
C ARG A 156 12.82 -5.48 -4.14
N CYS A 157 12.15 -4.33 -4.20
CA CYS A 157 12.30 -3.26 -3.22
C CYS A 157 11.14 -3.14 -2.23
N HIS A 158 9.96 -3.71 -2.53
CA HIS A 158 8.79 -3.63 -1.65
C HIS A 158 8.55 -4.91 -0.83
N ASN A 159 9.20 -6.00 -1.22
CA ASN A 159 9.15 -7.30 -0.57
C ASN A 159 10.42 -8.12 -0.95
N PRO A 160 11.60 -7.75 -0.44
CA PRO A 160 12.86 -8.40 -0.81
C PRO A 160 12.90 -9.88 -0.43
N VAL A 161 12.26 -10.26 0.67
CA VAL A 161 12.12 -11.66 1.09
C VAL A 161 11.34 -12.45 0.03
N GLY A 162 10.17 -11.95 -0.39
CA GLY A 162 9.36 -12.57 -1.43
C GLY A 162 10.08 -12.65 -2.77
N ALA A 163 10.84 -11.61 -3.15
CA ALA A 163 11.66 -11.63 -4.35
C ALA A 163 12.77 -12.69 -4.27
N ASN A 164 13.46 -12.81 -3.14
CA ASN A 164 14.50 -13.82 -2.91
C ASN A 164 13.95 -15.26 -2.87
N LEU A 165 12.69 -15.42 -2.49
CA LEU A 165 11.95 -16.68 -2.54
C LEU A 165 11.38 -16.99 -3.94
N GLY A 166 11.48 -16.05 -4.89
CA GLY A 166 10.93 -16.21 -6.23
C GLY A 166 9.39 -16.20 -6.26
N GLU A 167 8.76 -15.52 -5.30
CA GLU A 167 7.31 -15.38 -5.27
C GLU A 167 6.80 -14.67 -6.53
N ASN A 168 5.65 -15.10 -7.02
CA ASN A 168 5.01 -14.43 -8.15
C ASN A 168 4.66 -12.96 -7.79
N PRO A 169 5.12 -11.96 -8.55
CA PRO A 169 4.80 -10.54 -8.31
C PRO A 169 3.30 -10.23 -8.31
N PHE A 170 2.51 -11.06 -9.00
CA PHE A 170 1.06 -10.91 -9.14
C PHE A 170 0.25 -11.78 -8.17
N ALA A 171 0.90 -12.57 -7.31
CA ALA A 171 0.20 -13.36 -6.30
C ALA A 171 -0.44 -12.47 -5.23
N SER A 172 -1.56 -12.96 -4.68
CA SER A 172 -2.23 -12.32 -3.55
C SER A 172 -1.33 -12.33 -2.32
N ASN A 173 -1.35 -11.25 -1.54
CA ASN A 173 -0.63 -11.19 -0.25
C ASN A 173 -1.08 -12.27 0.74
N LEU A 174 -2.28 -12.84 0.60
CA LEU A 174 -2.75 -13.93 1.44
C LEU A 174 -2.03 -15.26 1.17
N GLU A 175 -1.50 -15.43 -0.04
CA GLU A 175 -0.83 -16.65 -0.51
C GLU A 175 0.70 -16.57 -0.37
N ARG A 176 1.22 -15.40 0.03
CA ARG A 176 2.66 -15.15 0.23
C ARG A 176 3.17 -15.79 1.51
N HIS A 177 4.48 -16.04 1.56
CA HIS A 177 5.13 -16.49 2.78
C HIS A 177 4.90 -15.47 3.91
N PRO A 178 4.68 -15.91 5.17
CA PRO A 178 4.41 -15.01 6.29
C PRO A 178 5.41 -13.85 6.42
N THR A 179 6.72 -14.15 6.36
CA THR A 179 7.78 -13.12 6.41
C THR A 179 7.76 -12.17 5.20
N SER A 180 7.37 -12.63 4.01
CA SER A 180 7.23 -11.78 2.82
C SER A 180 6.10 -10.74 2.98
N ARG A 181 5.13 -11.00 3.85
CA ARG A 181 4.02 -10.07 4.11
C ARG A 181 4.40 -8.94 5.05
N GLU A 182 5.57 -9.03 5.68
CA GLU A 182 6.13 -8.01 6.57
C GLU A 182 6.79 -6.85 5.80
N GLY A 183 6.81 -6.88 4.46
CA GLY A 183 7.42 -5.82 3.65
C GLY A 183 8.95 -5.85 3.75
N ILE A 184 9.56 -4.74 4.17
CA ILE A 184 11.02 -4.63 4.36
C ILE A 184 11.29 -4.89 5.83
N THR A 185 11.62 -6.13 6.14
CA THR A 185 11.75 -6.66 7.51
C THR A 185 13.18 -6.50 8.07
N CYS A 186 13.44 -6.98 9.28
CA CYS A 186 14.72 -6.84 9.99
C CYS A 186 15.90 -7.57 9.33
N VAL A 187 15.62 -8.53 8.44
CA VAL A 187 16.61 -9.44 7.84
C VAL A 187 16.96 -9.12 6.39
N VAL A 188 16.58 -7.95 5.91
CA VAL A 188 16.78 -7.49 4.52
C VAL A 188 17.46 -6.14 4.44
#